data_AF-A0A382QTX1-F1
#
_entry.id   AF-A0A382QTX1-F1
#
_cell.length_a   1.000
_cell.length_b   1.000
_cell.length_c   1.000
_cell.angle_alpha   90.00
_cell.angle_beta   90.00
_cell.angle_gamma   90.00
#
_symmetry.space_group_name_H-M   'P 1'
#
loop_
_entity.id
_entity.type
_entity.pdbx_description
1 polymer ?
#
loop_
_entity_poly.entity_id
_entity_poly.type
_entity_poly.pdbx_seq_one_letter_code
_entity_poly.pdbx_strand_id
1 'polypeptide(L)'
;MSKVPQKNSNSCVKILSDDLANQIAAGEVVERPMSVVKELVENSIDAGSTRILIEIEHGGKKLIRVTDNGTGMTLEDAELSFLRHATSKISTSSDLDNIV
;
A
#
# COMPACT_ATOMS: atom_id res chain seq x y z
N MET A 1 -2.83 -37.39 -4.38
CA MET A 1 -1.45 -37.62 -3.89
C MET A 1 -0.48 -37.02 -4.92
N SER A 2 -0.16 -35.74 -4.77
CA SER A 2 0.75 -35.03 -5.69
C SER A 2 2.19 -35.34 -5.30
N LYS A 3 2.97 -35.86 -6.25
CA LYS A 3 4.37 -36.27 -6.04
C LYS A 3 5.25 -35.04 -5.83
N VAL A 4 5.90 -34.95 -4.68
CA VAL A 4 7.03 -34.05 -4.47
C VAL A 4 8.17 -34.48 -5.40
N PRO A 5 8.74 -33.59 -6.23
CA PRO A 5 9.78 -33.97 -7.18
C PRO A 5 11.08 -34.33 -6.45
N GLN A 6 11.70 -35.46 -6.84
CA GLN A 6 12.97 -35.91 -6.29
C GLN A 6 14.12 -34.95 -6.62
N LYS A 7 14.91 -34.62 -5.60
CA LYS A 7 15.99 -33.62 -5.63
C LYS A 7 17.26 -34.21 -6.25
N ASN A 8 17.64 -33.76 -7.44
CA ASN A 8 18.93 -34.08 -8.05
C ASN A 8 20.08 -33.48 -7.23
N SER A 9 21.10 -34.29 -6.94
CA SER A 9 22.18 -34.03 -5.98
C SER A 9 23.29 -33.07 -6.46
N ASN A 10 23.05 -32.23 -7.48
CA ASN A 10 24.03 -31.26 -7.98
C ASN A 10 23.45 -29.87 -8.35
N SER A 11 22.27 -29.51 -7.85
CA SER A 11 21.73 -28.15 -8.09
C SER A 11 22.33 -27.11 -7.14
N CYS A 12 23.14 -26.21 -7.70
CA CYS A 12 23.73 -25.05 -7.00
C CYS A 12 22.67 -24.02 -6.54
N VAL A 13 21.47 -24.07 -7.12
CA VAL A 13 20.35 -23.17 -6.79
C VAL A 13 19.51 -23.76 -5.66
N LYS A 14 19.32 -22.99 -4.60
CA LYS A 14 18.49 -23.37 -3.43
C LYS A 14 17.20 -22.55 -3.44
N ILE A 15 16.07 -23.22 -3.28
CA ILE A 15 14.80 -22.57 -2.99
C ILE A 15 14.91 -22.01 -1.56
N LEU A 16 14.61 -20.72 -1.40
CA LEU A 16 14.61 -20.07 -0.10
C LEU A 16 13.44 -20.57 0.74
N SER A 17 13.58 -20.57 2.06
CA SER A 17 12.44 -20.75 2.94
C SER A 17 11.48 -19.57 2.79
N ASP A 18 10.19 -19.80 3.02
CA ASP A 18 9.16 -18.74 2.96
C ASP A 18 9.52 -17.56 3.87
N ASP A 19 10.03 -17.83 5.08
CA ASP A 19 10.49 -16.78 6.00
C ASP A 19 11.63 -15.93 5.43
N LEU A 20 12.59 -16.55 4.73
CA LEU A 20 13.72 -15.85 4.15
C LEU A 20 13.32 -15.08 2.88
N ALA A 21 12.44 -15.66 2.06
CA ALA A 21 11.84 -14.97 0.91
C ALA A 21 11.02 -13.76 1.37
N ASN A 22 10.23 -13.91 2.43
CA ASN A 22 9.45 -12.83 3.03
C ASN A 22 10.35 -11.75 3.69
N GLN A 23 11.47 -12.14 4.30
CA GLN A 23 12.45 -11.19 4.85
C GLN A 23 13.18 -10.41 3.76
N ILE A 24 13.50 -11.04 2.62
CA ILE A 24 14.09 -10.36 1.46
C ILE A 24 13.08 -9.42 0.81
N ALA A 25 11.83 -9.86 0.62
CA ALA A 25 10.74 -8.99 0.15
C ALA A 25 10.51 -7.81 1.11
N ALA A 26 10.60 -8.04 2.43
CA ALA A 26 10.56 -6.96 3.41
C ALA A 26 11.78 -6.02 3.32
N GLY A 27 12.96 -6.52 2.93
CA GLY A 27 14.21 -5.77 2.79
C GLY A 27 14.33 -4.95 1.50
N GLU A 28 13.65 -5.33 0.43
CA GLU A 28 13.55 -4.53 -0.81
C GLU A 28 12.40 -3.51 -0.74
N VAL A 29 11.37 -3.76 0.07
CA VAL A 29 10.26 -2.84 0.35
C VAL A 29 10.66 -1.86 1.47
N VAL A 30 11.76 -1.13 1.29
CA VAL A 30 12.25 -0.08 2.20
C VAL A 30 11.66 1.30 1.88
N GLU A 31 10.58 1.36 1.10
CA GLU A 31 9.77 2.57 0.88
C GLU A 31 8.63 2.76 1.90
N ARG A 32 8.39 1.80 2.80
CA ARG A 32 7.12 1.64 3.55
C ARG A 32 6.54 2.90 4.23
N PRO A 33 7.26 3.67 5.06
CA PRO A 33 6.67 4.85 5.70
C PRO A 33 6.41 5.98 4.70
N MET A 34 7.30 6.14 3.71
CA MET A 34 7.19 7.18 2.69
C MET A 34 6.02 6.89 1.76
N SER A 35 5.84 5.64 1.31
CA SER A 35 4.69 5.26 0.48
C SER A 35 3.37 5.52 1.20
N VAL A 36 3.27 5.23 2.50
CA VAL A 36 2.07 5.56 3.29
C VAL A 36 1.81 7.06 3.31
N VAL A 37 2.85 7.88 3.52
CA VAL A 37 2.70 9.34 3.49
C VAL A 37 2.28 9.82 2.10
N LYS A 38 2.89 9.31 1.03
CA LYS A 38 2.54 9.63 -0.35
C LYS A 38 1.05 9.40 -0.62
N GLU A 39 0.57 8.19 -0.37
CA GLU A 39 -0.81 7.81 -0.68
C GLU A 39 -1.83 8.62 0.15
N LEU A 40 -1.53 8.88 1.43
CA LEU A 40 -2.41 9.72 2.27
C LEU A 40 -2.45 11.17 1.79
N VAL A 41 -1.30 11.73 1.38
CA VAL A 41 -1.23 13.10 0.85
C VAL A 41 -1.93 13.21 -0.51
N GLU A 42 -1.76 12.22 -1.40
CA GLU A 42 -2.47 12.17 -2.68
C GLU A 42 -3.99 12.12 -2.45
N ASN A 43 -4.48 11.33 -1.50
CA ASN A 43 -5.89 11.32 -1.14
C ASN A 43 -6.38 12.67 -0.60
N SER A 44 -5.59 13.38 0.21
CA SER A 44 -5.93 14.73 0.64
C SER A 44 -5.98 15.72 -0.54
N ILE A 45 -5.06 15.62 -1.51
CA ILE A 45 -5.07 16.46 -2.72
C ILE A 45 -6.32 16.18 -3.55
N ASP A 46 -6.67 14.91 -3.76
CA ASP A 46 -7.85 14.51 -4.52
C ASP A 46 -9.16 14.97 -3.83
N ALA A 47 -9.16 15.09 -2.50
CA ALA A 47 -10.24 15.69 -1.73
C ALA A 47 -10.30 17.23 -1.82
N GLY A 48 -9.44 17.85 -2.62
CA GLY A 48 -9.40 19.30 -2.84
C GLY A 48 -8.82 20.09 -1.65
N SER A 49 -8.03 19.45 -0.79
CA SER A 49 -7.49 20.09 0.42
C SER A 49 -6.52 21.22 0.08
N THR A 50 -6.69 22.35 0.77
CA THR A 50 -5.81 23.53 0.63
C THR A 50 -4.76 23.62 1.73
N ARG A 51 -4.94 22.84 2.79
CA ARG A 51 -4.01 22.71 3.91
C ARG A 51 -3.90 21.24 4.28
N ILE A 52 -2.67 20.75 4.34
CA ILE A 52 -2.35 19.38 4.75
C ILE A 52 -1.24 19.48 5.79
N LEU A 53 -1.49 18.93 6.97
CA LEU A 53 -0.54 18.82 8.08
C LEU A 53 -0.07 17.37 8.18
N ILE A 54 1.24 17.18 8.25
CA ILE A 54 1.86 15.85 8.36
C ILE A 54 2.67 15.81 9.65
N GLU A 55 2.36 14.85 10.52
CA GLU A 55 3.08 14.59 11.77
C GLU A 55 3.72 13.20 11.71
N ILE A 56 5.00 13.11 12.04
CA ILE A 56 5.79 11.88 11.97
C ILE A 56 6.56 11.68 13.28
N GLU A 57 6.44 10.49 13.87
CA GLU A 57 7.27 10.08 15.02
C GLU A 57 8.12 8.85 14.70
N HIS A 58 9.38 8.86 15.16
CA HIS A 58 10.37 7.78 14.96
C HIS A 58 10.47 7.31 13.50
N GLY A 59 10.54 8.26 12.55
CA GLY A 59 10.64 7.97 11.13
C GLY A 59 9.41 7.25 10.55
N GLY A 60 8.24 7.44 11.17
CA GLY A 60 6.98 6.86 10.73
C GLY A 60 6.70 5.46 11.27
N LYS A 61 7.64 4.87 12.03
CA LYS A 61 7.44 3.55 12.65
C LYS A 61 6.46 3.59 13.83
N LYS A 62 6.39 4.72 14.53
CA LYS A 62 5.50 4.89 15.68
C LYS A 62 4.21 5.61 15.29
N LEU A 63 4.32 6.68 14.51
CA LEU A 63 3.17 7.48 14.08
C LEU A 63 3.42 8.09 12.70
N ILE A 64 2.40 7.98 11.86
CA ILE A 64 2.19 8.81 10.68
C ILE A 64 0.76 9.36 10.82
N ARG A 65 0.61 10.68 10.91
CA ARG A 65 -0.70 11.34 10.88
C ARG A 65 -0.72 12.37 9.77
N VAL A 66 -1.73 12.28 8.92
CA VAL A 66 -2.04 13.29 7.90
C VAL A 66 -3.39 13.89 8.27
N THR A 67 -3.47 15.21 8.35
CA THR A 67 -4.69 15.95 8.65
C THR A 67 -4.89 16.99 7.57
N ASP A 68 -6.04 16.96 6.93
CA ASP A 68 -6.37 17.88 5.85
C ASP A 68 -7.73 18.54 6.08
N ASN A 69 -8.03 19.53 5.25
CA ASN A 69 -9.29 20.29 5.29
C ASN A 69 -10.12 20.11 3.99
N GLY A 70 -10.04 18.93 3.39
CA GLY A 70 -10.73 18.60 2.15
C GLY A 70 -12.23 18.39 2.35
N THR A 71 -12.86 17.83 1.33
CA THR A 71 -14.31 17.53 1.35
C THR A 71 -14.72 16.52 2.41
N GLY A 72 -13.76 15.76 2.95
CA GLY A 72 -14.02 14.72 3.95
C GLY A 72 -14.80 13.54 3.37
N MET A 73 -15.30 12.69 4.27
CA MET A 73 -16.13 11.52 3.96
C MET A 73 -17.35 11.51 4.87
N THR A 74 -18.47 10.99 4.37
CA THR A 74 -19.58 10.62 5.27
C THR A 74 -19.18 9.40 6.11
N LEU A 75 -19.96 9.10 7.16
CA LEU A 75 -19.69 7.91 7.98
C LEU A 75 -19.73 6.62 7.15
N GLU A 76 -20.69 6.52 6.24
CA GLU A 76 -20.87 5.36 5.36
C GLU A 76 -19.72 5.26 4.34
N ASP A 77 -19.31 6.38 3.72
CA ASP A 77 -18.15 6.40 2.80
C ASP A 77 -16.84 6.03 3.53
N ALA A 78 -16.68 6.48 4.77
CA ALA A 78 -15.52 6.15 5.59
C ALA A 78 -15.44 4.64 5.85
N GLU A 79 -16.56 3.98 6.14
CA GLU A 79 -16.61 2.52 6.29
C GLU A 79 -16.28 1.80 4.97
N LEU A 80 -16.84 2.25 3.85
CA LEU A 80 -16.59 1.68 2.53
C LEU A 80 -15.14 1.84 2.08
N SER A 81 -14.46 2.94 2.47
CA SER A 81 -13.07 3.22 2.07
C SER A 81 -12.05 2.17 2.54
N PHE A 82 -12.40 1.37 3.55
CA PHE A 82 -11.54 0.26 4.03
C PHE A 82 -11.71 -1.03 3.22
N LEU A 83 -12.71 -1.12 2.35
CA LEU A 83 -12.95 -2.31 1.54
C LEU A 83 -12.00 -2.36 0.35
N ARG A 84 -11.57 -3.57 0.00
CA ARG A 84 -10.82 -3.78 -1.24
C ARG A 84 -11.72 -3.46 -2.44
N HIS A 85 -11.13 -2.82 -3.45
CA HIS A 85 -11.81 -2.46 -4.70
C HIS A 85 -12.96 -1.45 -4.54
N ALA A 86 -12.94 -0.65 -3.46
CA ALA A 86 -13.82 0.50 -3.29
C ALA A 86 -13.04 1.80 -3.55
N THR A 87 -13.57 2.68 -4.40
CA THR A 87 -12.98 3.99 -4.69
C THR A 87 -14.04 4.95 -5.22
N SER A 88 -13.92 6.24 -4.92
CA SER A 88 -14.75 7.31 -5.49
C SER A 88 -14.18 7.89 -6.79
N LYS A 89 -12.99 7.44 -7.20
CA LYS A 89 -12.21 8.07 -8.29
C LYS A 89 -12.53 7.51 -9.69
N ILE A 90 -13.00 6.26 -9.78
CA ILE A 90 -13.26 5.58 -11.06
C ILE A 90 -14.50 4.68 -10.95
N SER A 91 -15.20 4.50 -12.07
CA SER A 91 -16.41 3.65 -12.15
C SER A 91 -16.43 2.76 -13.39
N THR A 92 -15.64 3.09 -14.41
CA THR A 92 -15.60 2.40 -15.70
C THR A 92 -14.17 2.03 -16.09
N SER A 93 -14.01 1.06 -16.99
CA SER A 93 -12.69 0.69 -17.51
C SER A 93 -12.00 1.85 -18.23
N SER A 94 -12.75 2.75 -18.87
CA SER A 94 -12.21 3.95 -19.53
C SER A 94 -11.70 5.02 -18.57
N ASP A 95 -12.12 5.00 -17.30
CA ASP A 95 -11.60 5.94 -16.31
C ASP A 95 -10.15 5.62 -15.93
N LEU A 96 -9.74 4.35 -16.12
CA LEU A 96 -8.39 3.88 -15.82
C LEU A 96 -7.34 4.52 -16.74
N ASP A 97 -7.71 4.82 -17.99
CA ASP A 97 -6.82 5.43 -18.98
C ASP A 97 -6.44 6.89 -18.64
N ASN A 98 -7.09 7.48 -17.64
CA ASN A 98 -6.87 8.85 -17.19
C ASN A 98 -6.11 8.95 -15.84
N ILE A 99 -5.67 7.83 -15.26
CA ILE A 99 -4.84 7.82 -14.05
C ILE A 99 -3.35 7.81 -14.47
N VAL A 100 -2.59 8.81 -14.03
CA VAL A 100 -1.14 8.97 -14.26
C VAL A 100 -0.34 8.42 -13.09
#